data_AF-A0ABD0QLV5-F1
#
_entry.id   AF-A0ABD0QLV5-F1
#
_cell.length_a   1.000
_cell.length_b   1.000
_cell.length_c   1.000
_cell.angle_alpha   90.00
_cell.angle_beta   90.00
_cell.angle_gamma   90.00
#
_symmetry.space_group_name_H-M   'P 1'
#
loop_
_entity.id
_entity.type
_entity.pdbx_description
1 polymer ?
#
loop_
_entity_poly.entity_id
_entity_poly.type
_entity_poly.pdbx_seq_one_letter_code
_entity_poly.pdbx_strand_id
1 'polypeptide(L)' 'VFGEKDTDGFYRAEICGRRGLIPCNMVSEIQTDDDEMMDQLLKQGFLPLNTPIEKI' A
#
# COMPACT_ATOMS: atom_id res chain seq x y z
N VAL A 1 2.88 -1.13 5.58
CA VAL A 1 4.14 -1.84 5.22
C VAL A 1 5.28 -0.95 5.67
N PHE A 2 6.30 -1.50 6.32
CA PHE A 2 7.44 -0.74 6.83
C PHE A 2 8.69 -1.12 6.05
N GLY A 3 9.29 -0.14 5.38
CA GLY A 3 10.58 -0.29 4.70
C GLY A 3 10.51 -0.92 3.32
N GLU A 4 11.70 -1.08 2.74
CA GLU A 4 11.91 -1.64 1.41
C GLU A 4 11.76 -3.16 1.38
N LYS A 5 11.56 -3.67 0.16
CA LYS A 5 11.52 -5.11 -0.13
C LYS A 5 12.89 -5.73 0.17
N ASP A 6 12.91 -6.79 0.99
CA ASP A 6 14.12 -7.59 1.23
C ASP A 6 14.56 -8.31 -0.07
N THR A 7 15.81 -8.79 -0.14
CA THR A 7 16.40 -9.44 -1.35
C THR A 7 15.61 -10.66 -1.82
N ASP A 8 14.86 -11.30 -0.92
CA ASP A 8 13.98 -12.44 -1.20
C ASP A 8 12.60 -12.05 -1.76
N GLY A 9 12.29 -10.75 -1.85
CA GLY A 9 11.01 -10.29 -2.37
C GLY A 9 9.87 -10.22 -1.37
N PHE A 10 10.17 -10.03 -0.09
CA PHE A 10 9.17 -9.85 0.95
C PHE A 10 9.20 -8.44 1.52
N TYR A 11 8.02 -7.92 1.85
CA TYR A 11 7.83 -6.68 2.58
C TYR A 11 7.55 -6.98 4.05
N ARG A 12 8.13 -6.19 4.96
CA ARG A 12 7.79 -6.26 6.39
C ARG A 12 6.53 -5.45 6.65
N ALA A 13 5.55 -6.04 7.32
CA ALA A 13 4.32 -5.35 7.66
C ALA A 13 3.79 -5.73 9.04
N GLU A 14 2.99 -4.84 9.61
CA GLU A 14 2.22 -5.11 10.82
C GLU A 14 0.74 -4.95 10.49
N ILE A 15 -0.07 -5.94 10.82
CA ILE A 15 -1.52 -5.92 10.65
C ILE A 15 -2.15 -6.35 11.97
N CYS A 16 -3.06 -5.53 12.50
CA CYS A 16 -3.77 -5.79 13.77
C CYS A 16 -2.81 -6.17 14.93
N GLY A 17 -1.66 -5.50 15.03
CA GLY A 17 -0.65 -5.75 16.08
C GLY A 17 0.20 -7.00 15.88
N ARG A 18 0.08 -7.70 14.74
CA ARG A 18 0.95 -8.83 14.37
C ARG A 18 1.92 -8.42 13.29
N ARG A 19 3.22 -8.58 13.56
CA ARG A 19 4.31 -8.35 12.59
C ARG A 19 4.57 -9.60 11.78
N GLY A 20 4.74 -9.45 10.47
CA GLY A 20 5.01 -10.53 9.55
C GLY A 20 5.61 -10.06 8.23
N LEU A 21 5.79 -11.02 7.33
CA LEU A 21 6.28 -10.79 5.97
C LEU A 21 5.11 -10.94 4.99
N ILE A 22 5.02 -10.01 4.05
CA ILE A 22 4.07 -10.05 2.94
C ILE A 22 4.85 -10.31 1.66
N PRO A 23 4.54 -11.37 0.88
CA PRO A 23 5.18 -11.59 -0.41
C PRO A 23 4.85 -10.45 -1.38
N CYS A 24 5.86 -9.96 -2.11
CA CYS A 24 5.67 -8.85 -3.03
C CYS A 24 4.67 -9.13 -4.16
N ASN A 25 4.37 -10.40 -4.44
CA ASN A 25 3.40 -10.77 -5.46
C ASN A 25 1.93 -10.50 -5.05
N MET A 26 1.68 -10.19 -3.77
CA MET A 26 0.35 -9.92 -3.23
C MET A 26 0.12 -8.42 -2.96
N VAL A 27 1.11 -7.57 -3.23
CA VAL A 27 1.05 -6.14 -2.91
C VAL A 27 1.62 -5.32 -4.06
N SER A 28 0.97 -4.18 -4.35
CA SER A 28 1.50 -3.15 -5.23
C SER A 28 1.62 -1.86 -4.46
N GLU A 29 2.69 -1.12 -4.70
CA GLU A 29 2.76 0.28 -4.28
C GLU A 29 1.76 1.08 -5.14
N ILE A 30 1.09 2.02 -4.49
CA ILE A 30 0.18 2.96 -5.15
C ILE A 30 0.86 4.31 -5.05
N GLN A 31 1.24 4.88 -6.20
CA GLN A 31 1.76 6.24 -6.26
C GLN A 31 0.59 7.22 -6.11
N THR A 32 0.68 8.10 -5.12
CA THR A 32 -0.38 9.08 -4.81
C THR A 32 -0.23 10.40 -5.54
N ASP A 33 0.81 10.56 -6.37
CA ASP A 33 1.07 11.80 -7.12
C ASP A 33 0.05 12.02 -8.25
N ASP A 34 -0.60 10.95 -8.72
CA ASP A 34 -1.65 11.00 -9.76
C ASP A 34 -3.06 10.92 -9.14
N ASP A 35 -3.68 12.08 -8.93
CA ASP A 35 -5.05 12.22 -8.42
C ASP A 35 -6.08 11.38 -9.23
N GLU A 36 -5.90 11.26 -10.55
CA GLU A 36 -6.79 10.45 -11.42
C GLU A 36 -6.65 8.94 -11.20
N MET A 37 -5.44 8.46 -10.92
CA MET A 37 -5.21 7.04 -10.63
C MET A 37 -5.79 6.69 -9.25
N MET A 38 -5.68 7.62 -8.30
CA MET A 38 -6.24 7.47 -6.97
C MET A 38 -7.78 7.45 -6.98
N ASP A 39 -8.44 8.35 -7.74
CA ASP A 39 -9.90 8.36 -7.89
C ASP A 39 -10.41 7.03 -8.49
N GLN A 40 -9.68 6.47 -9.46
CA GLN A 40 -10.02 5.16 -10.02
C GLN A 40 -9.88 4.03 -8.99
N LEU A 41 -8.81 4.02 -8.21
CA LEU A 41 -8.59 3.01 -7.16
C LEU A 41 -9.60 3.13 -6.02
N LEU A 42 -10.01 4.35 -5.68
CA LEU A 42 -11.07 4.63 -4.72
C LEU A 42 -12.45 4.16 -5.23
N LYS A 43 -12.79 4.48 -6.48
CA LYS A 43 -14.03 4.03 -7.13
C LYS A 43 -14.12 2.51 -7.25
N GLN A 44 -12.99 1.84 -7.45
CA GLN A 44 -12.90 0.38 -7.49
C GLN A 44 -12.91 -0.25 -6.08
N GLY A 45 -12.84 0.55 -5.01
CA GLY A 45 -12.86 0.06 -3.63
C GLY A 45 -11.54 -0.54 -3.14
N PHE A 46 -10.43 -0.30 -3.85
CA PHE A 46 -9.10 -0.74 -3.44
C PHE A 46 -8.49 0.14 -2.35
N LEU A 47 -8.93 1.41 -2.25
CA LEU A 47 -8.53 2.32 -1.19
C LEU A 47 -9.65 2.47 -0.16
N PRO A 48 -9.33 2.40 1.15
CA PRO A 48 -10.29 2.75 2.18
C PRO A 48 -10.64 4.25 2.07
N LEU A 49 -11.91 4.59 2.35
CA LEU A 49 -12.44 5.97 2.35
C LEU A 49 -11.68 6.93 3.28
N ASN A 50 -10.79 6.42 4.14
CA ASN A 50 -10.04 7.14 5.14
C ASN A 50 -8.56 7.34 4.79
N THR A 51 -8.17 7.10 3.53
CA THR A 51 -6.78 7.28 3.07
C THR A 51 -6.45 8.78 3.15
N PRO A 52 -5.53 9.21 4.05
CA PRO A 52 -5.12 10.60 4.08
C PRO A 52 -4.32 10.87 2.81
N ILE A 53 -4.92 11.64 1.91
CA ILE A 53 -4.20 12.24 0.78
C ILE A 53 -3.39 13.37 1.39
N GLU A 54 -2.27 13.05 2.05
CA GLU A 54 -1.28 14.07 2.36
C GLU A 54 -0.61 14.47 1.05
N LYS A 55 -1.20 15.51 0.47
CA LYS A 55 -0.65 16.31 -0.61
C LYS A 55 0.65 16.92 -0.10
N ILE A 56 1.80 16.32 -0.45
CA ILE A 56 3.12 16.93 -0.26
C ILE A 56 3.38 17.88 -1.41
#